data_AF-A0A963LBT8-F1
#
_entry.id   AF-A0A963LBT8-F1
#
_cell.length_a   1.000
_cell.length_b   1.000
_cell.length_c   1.000
_cell.angle_alpha   90.00
_cell.angle_beta   90.00
_cell.angle_gamma   90.00
#
_symmetry.space_group_name_H-M   'P 1'
#
loop_
_entity.id
_entity.type
_entity.pdbx_description
1 polymer ?
#
loop_
_entity_poly.entity_id
_entity_poly.type
_entity_poly.pdbx_seq_one_letter_code
_entity_poly.pdbx_strand_id
1 'polypeptide(L)' 'NGINAQDGTSLLKLIAQRTPEQQAELLEVAYEGEYWKPTCVNCGVKMTERMPEGGVPYWGCVNHPQCTLTQALRAV' A
#
# COMPACT_ATOMS: atom_id res chain seq x y z
N ASN A 1 -17.56 9.34 19.90
CA ASN A 1 -16.46 9.31 18.92
C ASN A 1 -16.93 8.57 17.68
N GLY A 2 -17.42 9.31 16.67
CA GLY A 2 -17.87 8.70 15.41
C GLY A 2 -16.70 8.44 14.47
N ILE A 3 -16.76 7.35 13.71
CA ILE A 3 -15.83 7.09 12.60
C ILE A 3 -16.39 7.82 11.37
N ASN A 4 -15.62 8.74 10.80
CA ASN A 4 -15.97 9.38 9.53
C ASN A 4 -15.28 8.63 8.38
N ALA A 5 -16.02 7.76 7.69
CA ALA A 5 -15.54 7.16 6.46
C ALA A 5 -15.37 8.23 5.37
N GLN A 6 -14.26 8.21 4.64
CA GLN A 6 -13.97 9.11 3.53
C GLN A 6 -13.54 8.27 2.33
N ASP A 7 -13.98 8.64 1.13
CA ASP A 7 -13.41 8.11 -0.11
C ASP A 7 -12.10 8.84 -0.46
N GLY A 8 -11.40 8.35 -1.49
CA GLY A 8 -10.11 8.90 -1.90
C GLY A 8 -10.22 10.37 -2.33
N THR A 9 -11.27 10.73 -3.07
CA THR A 9 -11.48 12.11 -3.53
C THR A 9 -11.72 13.07 -2.37
N SER A 10 -12.49 12.67 -1.37
CA SER A 10 -12.79 13.50 -0.19
C SER A 10 -11.56 13.65 0.69
N LEU A 11 -10.77 12.60 0.86
CA LEU A 11 -9.49 12.67 1.57
C LEU A 11 -8.52 13.65 0.89
N LEU A 12 -8.38 13.58 -0.44
CA LEU A 12 -7.51 14.49 -1.19
C LEU A 12 -7.95 15.96 -1.05
N LYS A 13 -9.25 16.25 -1.01
CA LYS A 13 -9.76 17.61 -0.73
C LYS A 13 -9.33 18.12 0.64
N LEU A 14 -9.31 17.26 1.65
CA LEU A 14 -8.86 17.65 3.00
C LEU A 14 -7.36 17.95 3.03
N ILE A 15 -6.55 17.16 2.33
CA ILE A 15 -5.10 17.38 2.20
C ILE A 15 -4.82 18.71 1.47
N ALA A 16 -5.55 18.99 0.39
CA ALA A 16 -5.38 20.21 -0.41
C ALA A 16 -5.68 21.51 0.37
N GLN A 17 -6.44 21.43 1.47
CA GLN A 17 -6.75 22.57 2.35
C GLN A 17 -5.67 22.84 3.41
N ARG A 18 -4.60 22.03 3.49
CA ARG A 18 -3.52 22.19 4.47
C ARG A 18 -2.48 23.20 3.97
N THR A 19 -1.69 23.76 4.90
CA THR A 19 -0.58 24.64 4.50
C THR A 19 0.46 23.84 3.69
N PRO A 20 1.29 24.50 2.87
CA PRO A 20 2.35 23.81 2.12
C PRO A 20 3.26 22.96 3.00
N GLU A 21 3.59 23.45 4.21
CA GLU A 21 4.45 22.75 5.17
C GLU A 21 3.77 21.48 5.68
N GLN A 22 2.48 21.54 6.00
CA GLN A 22 1.70 20.39 6.43
C GLN A 22 1.52 19.35 5.31
N GLN A 23 1.35 19.81 4.06
CA GLN A 23 1.29 18.90 2.92
C GLN A 23 2.62 18.18 2.71
N ALA A 24 3.74 18.89 2.86
CA ALA A 24 5.08 18.30 2.78
C ALA A 24 5.30 17.25 3.89
N GLU A 25 4.90 17.53 5.13
CA GLU A 25 5.00 16.57 6.23
C GLU A 25 4.16 15.30 5.96
N LEU A 26 2.93 15.46 5.47
CA LEU A 26 2.08 14.32 5.07
C LEU A 26 2.68 13.52 3.92
N LEU A 27 3.37 14.19 2.99
CA LEU A 27 4.04 13.55 1.86
C LEU A 27 5.20 12.66 2.33
N GLU A 28 6.03 13.16 3.25
CA GLU A 28 7.11 12.39 3.85
C GLU A 28 6.57 11.13 4.56
N VAL A 29 5.49 11.27 5.33
CA VAL A 29 4.82 10.13 5.98
C VAL A 29 4.27 9.14 4.95
N ALA A 30 3.65 9.62 3.87
CA ALA A 30 3.09 8.75 2.83
C ALA A 30 4.14 7.90 2.11
N TYR A 31 5.37 8.41 2.03
CA TYR A 31 6.52 7.72 1.40
C TYR A 31 7.45 7.02 2.40
N GLU A 32 7.11 6.98 3.68
CA GLU A 32 7.94 6.34 4.70
C GLU A 32 8.07 4.82 4.45
N GLY A 33 9.31 4.32 4.56
CA GLY A 33 9.61 2.89 4.46
C GLY A 33 9.40 2.29 3.05
N GLU A 34 8.99 1.02 3.00
CA GLU A 34 8.73 0.32 1.73
C GLU A 34 7.34 0.66 1.17
N TYR A 35 7.01 1.96 1.00
CA TYR A 35 5.67 2.44 0.60
C TYR A 35 5.16 1.80 -0.71
N TRP A 36 6.06 1.55 -1.65
CA TRP A 36 5.79 1.01 -2.98
C TRP A 36 5.46 -0.49 -2.97
N LYS A 37 5.77 -1.18 -1.87
CA LYS A 37 5.60 -2.63 -1.72
C LYS A 37 4.29 -2.93 -0.98
N PRO A 38 3.40 -3.76 -1.57
CA PRO A 38 2.12 -4.04 -0.95
C PRO A 38 2.29 -4.78 0.37
N THR A 39 1.38 -4.50 1.30
CA THR A 39 1.26 -5.22 2.56
C THR A 39 0.19 -6.31 2.41
N CYS A 40 0.49 -7.52 2.90
CA CYS A 40 -0.48 -8.61 2.93
C CYS A 40 -1.63 -8.26 3.88
N VAL A 41 -2.86 -8.15 3.37
CA VAL A 41 -4.02 -7.77 4.21
C VAL A 41 -4.37 -8.81 5.27
N ASN A 42 -3.91 -10.06 5.13
CA ASN A 42 -4.13 -11.11 6.12
C ASN A 42 -3.06 -11.14 7.22
N CYS A 43 -1.83 -10.74 6.92
CA CYS A 43 -0.69 -10.91 7.84
C CYS A 43 -0.05 -9.60 8.31
N GLY A 44 -0.37 -8.46 7.70
CA GLY A 44 0.22 -7.16 8.04
C GLY A 44 1.70 -7.01 7.66
N VAL A 45 2.28 -7.97 6.93
CA VAL A 45 3.70 -7.95 6.51
C VAL A 45 3.85 -7.56 5.04
N LYS A 46 4.98 -6.93 4.70
CA LYS A 46 5.33 -6.58 3.32
C LYS A 46 5.48 -7.84 2.46
N MET A 47 4.84 -7.85 1.30
CA MET A 47 4.84 -8.97 0.37
C MET A 47 6.13 -8.98 -0.47
N THR A 48 6.56 -10.14 -0.95
CA THR A 48 7.75 -10.25 -1.81
C THR A 48 7.32 -10.54 -3.24
N GLU A 49 8.09 -10.04 -4.21
CA GLU A 49 7.91 -10.44 -5.61
C GLU A 49 8.31 -11.92 -5.76
N ARG A 50 7.56 -12.63 -6.61
CA ARG A 50 7.75 -14.04 -6.93
C ARG A 50 7.70 -14.18 -8.44
N MET A 51 8.69 -14.87 -8.98
CA MET A 51 8.80 -15.16 -10.41
C MET A 51 8.66 -16.67 -10.62
N PRO A 52 7.49 -17.16 -11.05
CA PRO A 52 7.31 -18.57 -11.38
C PRO A 52 7.96 -18.90 -12.73
N GLU A 53 8.43 -20.14 -12.90
CA GLU A 53 8.92 -20.61 -14.20
C GLU A 53 7.81 -20.55 -15.25
N GLY A 54 8.05 -19.80 -16.33
CA GLY A 54 7.11 -19.66 -17.45
C GLY A 54 5.86 -18.83 -17.17
N GLY A 55 5.74 -18.19 -16.00
CA GLY A 55 4.59 -17.37 -15.63
C GLY A 55 4.93 -15.88 -15.49
N VAL A 56 3.93 -15.09 -15.09
CA VAL A 56 4.09 -13.65 -14.82
C VAL A 56 4.54 -13.41 -13.38
N PRO A 57 5.40 -12.42 -13.11
CA PRO A 57 5.72 -12.01 -11.75
C PRO A 57 4.47 -11.61 -10.97
N TYR A 58 4.46 -11.90 -9.66
CA TYR A 58 3.39 -11.49 -8.75
C TYR A 58 3.92 -11.18 -7.36
N TRP A 59 3.15 -10.45 -6.56
CA TRP A 59 3.39 -10.27 -5.13
C TRP A 59 2.86 -11.46 -4.35
N GLY A 60 3.71 -12.17 -3.62
CA GLY A 60 3.34 -13.26 -2.73
C GLY A 60 3.58 -12.93 -1.25
N CYS A 61 2.73 -13.43 -0.37
CA CYS A 61 2.99 -13.32 1.07
C CYS A 61 4.30 -14.03 1.44
N VAL A 62 5.11 -13.39 2.29
CA VAL A 62 6.36 -13.98 2.79
C VAL A 62 6.10 -15.21 3.69
N ASN A 63 4.92 -15.31 4.30
CA ASN A 63 4.51 -16.41 5.17
C ASN A 63 3.87 -17.58 4.40
N HIS A 64 4.17 -17.76 3.12
CA HIS A 64 3.76 -18.97 2.39
C HIS A 64 4.53 -20.19 2.93
N PRO A 65 3.90 -21.38 3.14
CA PRO A 65 2.56 -21.81 2.69
C PRO A 65 1.39 -21.45 3.61
N GLN A 66 1.64 -20.91 4.81
CA GLN A 66 0.60 -20.61 5.80
C GLN A 66 -0.34 -19.48 5.35
N CYS A 67 0.14 -18.57 4.50
CA CYS A 67 -0.66 -17.58 3.79
C CYS A 67 -0.42 -17.67 2.29
N THR A 68 -1.49 -17.85 1.51
CA THR A 68 -1.45 -18.00 0.06
C THR A 68 -1.94 -16.75 -0.69
N LEU A 69 -2.15 -15.63 0.02
CA LEU A 69 -2.56 -14.38 -0.62
C LEU A 69 -1.51 -13.93 -1.65
N THR A 70 -1.98 -13.64 -2.86
CA THR A 70 -1.19 -13.08 -3.96
C THR A 70 -1.85 -11.81 -4.49
N GLN A 71 -1.04 -10.94 -5.10
CA GLN A 71 -1.51 -9.76 -5.83
C GLN A 71 -0.70 -9.62 -7.13
N ALA A 72 -1.32 -9.14 -8.20
CA ALA A 72 -0.60 -8.83 -9.44
C ALA A 72 0.39 -7.67 -9.21
N LEU A 73 1.53 -7.69 -9.90
CA LEU A 73 2.31 -6.47 -10.07
C LEU A 73 1.47 -5.48 -10.88
N ARG A 74 1.31 -4.26 -10.38
CA ARG A 74 0.74 -3.17 -11.17
C ARG A 74 1.88 -2.51 -11.94
N ALA A 75 1.74 -2.41 -13.26
CA ALA A 75 2.53 -1.46 -14.02
C ALA A 75 2.10 -0.06 -13.58
N VAL A 76 3.07 0.77 -13.20
CA VAL A 76 2.86 2.20 -12.92
C VAL A 76 2.68 2.93 -14.23
#